data_AF-A0A7J3EN33-F1
#
_entry.id   AF-A0A7J3EN33-F1
#
_cell.length_a   1.000
_cell.length_b   1.000
_cell.length_c   1.000
_cell.angle_alpha   90.00
_cell.angle_beta   90.00
_cell.angle_gamma   90.00
#
_symmetry.space_group_name_H-M   'P 1'
#
loop_
_entity.id
_entity.type
_entity.pdbx_description
1 polymer ?
#
loop_
_entity_poly.entity_id
_entity_poly.type
_entity_poly.pdbx_seq_one_letter_code
_entity_poly.pdbx_strand_id
1 'polypeptide(L)'
;MIIPLIVVLVFSFFSIIATYLAVVEKDLLNSAIFMALQGVCYTLIYYVLLAPDVSLAYIPVSSGLLPILLLVVLRKLERFEP
;
A
#
# COMPACT_ATOMS: atom_id res chain seq x y z
N MET A 1 -21.04 -9.04 14.16
CA MET A 1 -19.57 -8.99 14.35
C MET A 1 -18.77 -9.82 13.33
N ILE A 2 -19.35 -10.82 12.65
CA ILE A 2 -18.59 -11.67 11.70
C ILE A 2 -18.31 -10.96 10.36
N ILE A 3 -19.25 -10.16 9.87
CA ILE A 3 -19.16 -9.43 8.59
C ILE A 3 -17.90 -8.53 8.49
N PRO A 4 -17.61 -7.62 9.44
CA PRO A 4 -16.41 -6.78 9.35
C PRO A 4 -15.12 -7.62 9.38
N LEU A 5 -15.14 -8.74 10.09
CA LEU A 5 -13.99 -9.65 10.22
C LEU A 5 -13.66 -10.34 8.88
N ILE A 6 -14.69 -10.74 8.13
CA ILE A 6 -14.53 -11.28 6.77
C ILE A 6 -13.96 -10.23 5.83
N VAL A 7 -14.45 -8.99 5.91
CA VAL A 7 -13.94 -7.87 5.08
C VAL A 7 -12.46 -7.64 5.37
N VAL A 8 -12.06 -7.55 6.64
CA VAL A 8 -10.65 -7.39 7.04
C VAL A 8 -9.81 -8.55 6.51
N LEU A 9 -10.29 -9.79 6.60
CA LEU A 9 -9.57 -10.97 6.10
C LEU A 9 -9.32 -10.88 4.59
N VAL A 10 -10.36 -10.57 3.81
CA VAL A 10 -10.23 -10.45 2.34
C VAL A 10 -9.25 -9.34 1.95
N PHE A 11 -9.37 -8.16 2.55
CA PHE A 11 -8.46 -7.04 2.25
C PHE A 11 -7.03 -7.31 2.74
N SER A 12 -6.86 -8.05 3.85
CA SER A 12 -5.53 -8.43 4.34
C SER A 12 -4.85 -9.41 3.37
N PHE A 13 -5.58 -10.41 2.87
CA PHE A 13 -5.07 -11.31 1.84
C PHE A 13 -4.69 -10.56 0.56
N PHE A 14 -5.54 -9.64 0.11
CA PHE A 14 -5.26 -8.82 -1.06
C PHE A 14 -4.03 -7.92 -0.85
N SER A 15 -3.88 -7.35 0.35
CA SER A 15 -2.70 -6.58 0.72
C SER A 15 -1.43 -7.42 0.68
N ILE A 16 -1.44 -8.67 1.12
CA ILE A 16 -0.27 -9.55 1.10
C ILE A 16 0.17 -9.79 -0.35
N ILE A 17 -0.78 -10.05 -1.25
CA ILE A 17 -0.52 -10.24 -2.68
C ILE A 17 0.07 -8.97 -3.29
N ALA A 18 -0.50 -7.81 -2.97
CA ALA A 18 0.00 -6.52 -3.45
C ALA A 18 1.43 -6.24 -2.94
N THR A 19 1.73 -6.53 -1.66
CA THR A 19 3.09 -6.40 -1.12
C THR A 19 4.06 -7.36 -1.81
N TYR A 20 3.65 -8.59 -2.07
CA TYR A 20 4.48 -9.57 -2.77
C TYR A 20 4.83 -9.10 -4.18
N LEU A 21 3.85 -8.60 -4.94
CA LEU A 21 4.10 -8.01 -6.26
C LEU A 21 5.00 -6.78 -6.16
N ALA A 22 4.81 -5.91 -5.16
CA ALA A 22 5.65 -4.74 -4.96
C ALA A 22 7.13 -5.09 -4.76
N VAL A 23 7.44 -6.21 -4.11
CA VAL A 23 8.82 -6.65 -3.84
C VAL A 23 9.43 -7.39 -5.04
N VAL A 24 8.64 -8.14 -5.80
CA VAL A 24 9.14 -8.95 -6.93
C VAL A 24 9.32 -8.12 -8.20
N GLU A 25 8.57 -7.03 -8.35
CA GLU A 25 8.67 -6.14 -9.51
C GLU A 25 10.04 -5.47 -9.62
N LYS A 26 10.74 -5.75 -10.71
CA LYS A 26 12.02 -5.10 -11.07
C LYS A 26 11.83 -3.66 -11.50
N ASP A 27 10.66 -3.33 -12.04
CA ASP A 27 10.31 -1.96 -12.39
C ASP A 27 9.84 -1.22 -11.14
N LEU A 28 10.70 -0.33 -10.66
CA LEU A 28 10.48 0.51 -9.49
C LEU A 28 9.20 1.36 -9.58
N LEU A 29 8.75 1.67 -10.80
CA LEU A 29 7.48 2.36 -11.03
C LEU A 29 6.28 1.45 -10.69
N ASN A 30 6.32 0.20 -11.14
CA ASN A 30 5.29 -0.78 -10.85
C ASN A 30 5.27 -1.09 -9.35
N SER A 31 6.45 -1.26 -8.73
CA SER A 31 6.60 -1.45 -7.28
C SER A 31 5.93 -0.33 -6.48
N ALA A 32 6.16 0.95 -6.85
CA ALA A 32 5.53 2.09 -6.19
C ALA A 32 3.99 2.09 -6.34
N ILE A 33 3.46 1.67 -7.50
CA ILE A 33 2.01 1.54 -7.70
C ILE A 33 1.43 0.43 -6.82
N PHE A 34 2.12 -0.72 -6.72
CA PHE A 34 1.69 -1.81 -5.83
C PHE A 34 1.75 -1.42 -4.35
N MET A 35 2.74 -0.63 -3.93
CA MET A 35 2.78 -0.02 -2.60
C MET A 35 1.59 0.91 -2.34
N ALA A 36 1.26 1.76 -3.31
CA ALA A 36 0.09 2.64 -3.18
C ALA A 36 -1.22 1.84 -3.04
N LEU A 37 -1.36 0.78 -3.83
CA LEU A 37 -2.52 -0.12 -3.81
C LEU A 37 -2.63 -0.89 -2.48
N GLN A 38 -1.51 -1.39 -1.95
CA GLN A 38 -1.44 -1.97 -0.62
C GLN A 38 -1.88 -0.96 0.45
N GLY A 39 -1.44 0.29 0.34
CA GLY A 39 -1.84 1.38 1.21
C GLY A 39 -3.36 1.59 1.25
N VAL A 40 -4.01 1.59 0.09
CA VAL A 40 -5.47 1.73 -0.02
C VAL A 40 -6.18 0.56 0.67
N CYS A 41 -5.70 -0.68 0.53
CA CYS A 41 -6.27 -1.82 1.25
C CYS A 41 -6.22 -1.62 2.78
N TYR A 42 -5.10 -1.12 3.31
CA TYR A 42 -4.97 -0.82 4.74
C TYR A 42 -5.89 0.31 5.21
N THR A 43 -6.09 1.36 4.41
CA THR A 43 -7.04 2.43 4.76
C THR A 43 -8.47 1.89 4.95
N LEU A 44 -8.89 0.97 4.09
CA LEU A 44 -10.20 0.31 4.19
C LEU A 44 -10.29 -0.59 5.42
N ILE A 45 -9.22 -1.31 5.75
CA ILE A 45 -9.15 -2.12 6.97
C ILE A 45 -9.29 -1.23 8.22
N TYR A 46 -8.56 -0.11 8.30
CA TYR A 46 -8.66 0.81 9.44
C TYR A 46 -10.05 1.44 9.57
N TYR A 47 -10.70 1.74 8.45
CA TYR A 47 -12.08 2.22 8.45
C TYR A 47 -13.04 1.17 9.04
N VAL A 48 -12.91 -0.11 8.65
CA VAL A 48 -13.73 -1.22 9.17
C VAL A 48 -13.44 -1.49 10.65
N LEU A 49 -12.20 -1.27 11.11
CA LEU A 49 -11.79 -1.42 12.51
C LEU A 49 -12.22 -0.24 13.41
N LEU A 50 -12.99 0.73 12.89
CA LEU A 50 -13.41 1.93 13.63
C LEU A 50 -12.22 2.79 14.09
N ALA A 51 -11.13 2.81 13.31
CA ALA A 51 -9.98 3.69 13.53
C ALA A 51 -9.97 4.84 12.48
N PRO A 52 -10.91 5.80 12.55
CA PRO A 52 -11.04 6.86 11.54
C PRO A 52 -9.82 7.77 11.51
N ASP A 53 -9.24 8.09 12.68
CA ASP A 53 -8.09 8.98 12.81
C ASP A 53 -6.88 8.45 12.03
N VAL A 54 -6.63 7.15 12.13
CA VAL A 54 -5.55 6.47 11.41
C VAL A 54 -5.88 6.41 9.92
N SER A 55 -7.12 6.04 9.55
CA SER A 55 -7.51 5.92 8.14
C SER A 55 -7.32 7.23 7.36
N LEU A 56 -7.69 8.37 7.96
CA LEU A 56 -7.57 9.69 7.35
C LEU A 56 -6.11 10.11 7.15
N ALA A 57 -5.23 9.81 8.11
CA ALA A 57 -3.80 10.06 7.96
C ALA A 57 -3.15 9.11 6.94
N TYR A 58 -3.62 7.87 6.86
CA TYR A 58 -2.99 6.83 6.05
C TYR A 58 -3.27 6.98 4.55
N ILE A 59 -4.41 7.56 4.16
CA ILE A 59 -4.75 7.85 2.76
C ILE A 59 -3.65 8.66 2.05
N PRO A 60 -3.31 9.89 2.48
CA PRO A 60 -2.30 10.70 1.79
C PRO A 60 -0.88 10.13 1.96
N VAL A 61 -0.57 9.54 3.11
CA VAL A 61 0.78 9.02 3.40
C VAL A 61 1.08 7.79 2.57
N SER A 62 0.17 6.81 2.53
CA SER A 62 0.43 5.52 1.91
C SER A 62 0.13 5.49 0.41
N SER A 63 -0.87 6.23 -0.07
CA SER A 63 -1.20 6.24 -1.51
C SER A 63 -0.45 7.32 -2.31
N GLY A 64 0.02 8.38 -1.64
CA GLY A 64 0.70 9.49 -2.29
C GLY A 64 2.14 9.67 -1.82
N LEU A 65 2.32 10.05 -0.56
CA LEU A 65 3.61 10.54 -0.06
C LEU A 65 4.72 9.50 -0.19
N LEU A 66 4.52 8.29 0.34
CA LEU A 66 5.50 7.20 0.29
C LEU A 66 5.86 6.78 -1.15
N PRO A 67 4.91 6.45 -2.04
CA PRO A 67 5.25 6.05 -3.40
C PRO A 67 5.88 7.20 -4.21
N ILE A 68 5.44 8.45 -4.04
CA ILE A 68 6.08 9.61 -4.69
C ILE A 68 7.51 9.80 -4.20
N LEU A 69 7.72 9.72 -2.87
CA LEU A 69 9.05 9.91 -2.29
C LEU A 69 9.99 8.78 -2.72
N LEU A 70 9.49 7.54 -2.76
CA LEU A 70 10.21 6.39 -3.30
C LEU A 70 10.62 6.67 -4.75
N LEU A 71 9.69 7.11 -5.62
CA LEU A 71 9.99 7.45 -7.00
C LEU A 71 11.01 8.60 -7.13
N VAL A 72 10.94 9.63 -6.29
CA VAL A 72 11.88 10.76 -6.33
C VAL A 72 13.29 10.33 -5.92
N VAL A 73 13.40 9.53 -4.86
CA VAL A 73 14.67 8.98 -4.38
C VAL A 73 15.26 8.04 -5.43
N LEU A 74 14.42 7.19 -6.01
CA LEU A 74 14.82 6.23 -7.04
C LEU A 74 15.13 6.85 -8.39
N ARG A 75 14.63 8.05 -8.70
CA ARG A 75 15.09 8.82 -9.87
C ARG A 75 16.50 9.38 -9.68
N LYS A 76 16.95 9.54 -8.43
CA LYS A 76 18.32 9.96 -8.11
C LYS A 76 19.29 8.78 -7.98
N LEU A 77 18.79 7.58 -7.72
CA LEU A 77 19.52 6.32 -7.76
C LEU A 77 19.37 5.71 -9.16
N GLU A 78 20.25 4.81 -9.58
CA GLU A 78 20.07 4.15 -10.88
C GLU A 78 18.74 3.37 -10.87
N ARG A 79 17.98 3.51 -11.97
CA ARG A 79 16.58 3.07 -12.11
C ARG A 79 16.40 1.54 -12.12
N PHE A 80 17.49 0.79 -11.95
CA PHE A 80 17.55 -0.67 -11.98
C PHE A 80 18.25 -1.16 -10.72
N GLU A 81 17.58 -2.01 -9.94
CA GLU A 81 18.29 -2.91 -9.04
C GLU A 81 19.08 -3.91 -9.91
N PRO A 82 20.41 -4.07 -9.70
CA PRO A 82 21.20 -5.10 -10.37
C PRO A 82 20.77 -6.53 -10.00
#